data_AF-A0A6S7FV31-F1
#
_entry.id   AF-A0A6S7FV31-F1
#
_cell.length_a   1.000
_cell.length_b   1.000
_cell.length_c   1.000
_cell.angle_alpha   90.00
_cell.angle_beta   90.00
_cell.angle_gamma   90.00
#
_symmetry.space_group_name_H-M   'P 1'
#
loop_
_entity.id
_entity.type
_entity.pdbx_description
1 polymer ?
#
loop_
_entity_poly.entity_id
_entity_poly.type
_entity_poly.pdbx_seq_one_letter_code
_entity_poly.pdbx_strand_id
1 'polypeptide(L)'
;MVIGWFIEYVKMLQKDENDAVTDDTATGEGSELQSAPSLKELVLFIFGQPVLHMEIKVKFMNGYFPDPDSCFGRVSLPLMHTNYEHFCKAMNVAIDSQHVL
;
A
#
# COMPACT_ATOMS: atom_id res chain seq x y z
N MET A 1 9.23 10.16 -10.60
CA MET A 1 8.08 9.35 -11.05
C MET A 1 7.56 8.45 -9.94
N VAL A 2 8.33 7.49 -9.43
CA VAL A 2 7.86 6.53 -8.40
C VAL A 2 7.34 7.18 -7.09
N ILE A 3 7.96 8.27 -6.62
CA ILE A 3 7.43 9.01 -5.46
C ILE A 3 6.03 9.59 -5.73
N GLY A 4 5.76 10.02 -6.96
CA GLY A 4 4.44 10.51 -7.36
C GLY A 4 3.41 9.39 -7.33
N TRP A 5 3.79 8.20 -7.81
CA TRP A 5 2.96 6.99 -7.71
C TRP A 5 2.66 6.61 -6.26
N PHE A 6 3.62 6.68 -5.35
CA PHE A 6 3.37 6.42 -3.94
C PHE A 6 2.37 7.43 -3.34
N ILE A 7 2.50 8.71 -3.69
CA ILE A 7 1.56 9.75 -3.24
C ILE A 7 0.15 9.51 -3.81
N GLU A 8 0.05 9.16 -5.10
CA GLU A 8 -1.22 8.81 -5.76
C GLU A 8 -1.87 7.58 -5.12
N TYR A 9 -1.07 6.57 -4.80
CA TYR A 9 -1.51 5.36 -4.12
C TYR A 9 -2.08 5.67 -2.73
N VAL A 10 -1.38 6.48 -1.92
CA VAL A 10 -1.89 6.92 -0.60
C VAL A 10 -3.21 7.68 -0.72
N LYS A 11 -3.35 8.56 -1.73
CA LYS A 11 -4.59 9.31 -1.97
C LYS A 11 -5.75 8.39 -2.36
N MET A 12 -5.49 7.34 -3.14
CA MET A 12 -6.49 6.33 -3.48
C MET A 12 -7.01 5.64 -2.22
N LEU A 13 -6.11 5.16 -1.35
CA LEU A 13 -6.50 4.50 -0.10
C LEU A 13 -7.30 5.42 0.84
N GLN A 14 -6.93 6.70 0.90
CA GLN A 14 -7.68 7.70 1.66
C GLN A 14 -9.09 7.93 1.11
N LYS A 15 -9.25 7.89 -0.22
CA LYS A 15 -10.56 8.10 -0.85
C LYS A 15 -11.49 6.92 -0.55
N ASP A 16 -10.98 5.69 -0.71
CA ASP A 16 -11.76 4.48 -0.46
C ASP A 16 -12.22 4.39 1.01
N GLU A 17 -11.41 4.83 1.97
CA GLU A 17 -11.79 4.90 3.39
C GLU A 17 -12.93 5.92 3.67
N ASN A 18 -12.98 7.03 2.93
CA ASN A 18 -14.03 8.04 3.07
C ASN A 18 -15.34 7.63 2.37
N ASP A 19 -15.24 6.90 1.26
CA ASP A 19 -16.39 6.43 0.49
C ASP A 19 -17.02 5.16 1.12
N ALA A 20 -16.26 4.39 1.91
CA ALA A 20 -16.73 3.21 2.65
C ALA A 20 -17.76 3.51 3.77
N VAL A 21 -18.15 4.77 3.97
CA VAL A 21 -19.21 5.18 4.91
C VAL A 21 -20.62 5.03 4.29
N THR A 22 -20.72 4.67 3.00
CA THR A 22 -22.00 4.35 2.36
C THR A 22 -21.82 3.27 1.30
N ASP A 23 -22.22 2.03 1.60
CA ASP A 23 -23.12 1.19 0.78
C ASP A 23 -23.00 -0.29 1.18
N ASP A 24 -24.02 -0.80 1.87
CA ASP A 24 -24.32 -2.23 2.01
C ASP A 24 -25.08 -2.70 0.75
N THR A 25 -24.40 -2.96 -0.37
CA THR A 25 -25.02 -3.78 -1.43
C THR A 25 -24.01 -4.56 -2.28
N ALA A 26 -24.39 -5.80 -2.59
CA ALA A 26 -23.53 -6.91 -3.01
C ALA A 26 -23.27 -7.05 -4.53
N THR A 27 -22.43 -8.07 -4.83
CA THR A 27 -22.47 -9.00 -5.98
C THR A 27 -21.53 -8.74 -7.17
N GLY A 28 -20.54 -9.63 -7.34
CA GLY A 28 -19.73 -9.76 -8.56
C GLY A 28 -18.70 -10.90 -8.45
N GLU A 29 -19.03 -12.07 -9.01
CA GLU A 29 -18.20 -13.26 -9.08
C GLU A 29 -16.95 -13.07 -9.98
N GLY A 30 -15.82 -13.71 -9.62
CA GLY A 30 -14.84 -14.16 -10.61
C GLY A 30 -13.54 -13.37 -10.79
N SER A 31 -12.81 -13.09 -9.71
CA SER A 31 -11.34 -13.06 -9.69
C SER A 31 -10.91 -12.99 -8.24
N GLU A 32 -9.90 -13.75 -7.84
CA GLU A 32 -9.17 -13.57 -6.58
C GLU A 32 -8.36 -12.25 -6.62
N LEU A 33 -9.02 -11.15 -6.97
CA LEU A 33 -8.50 -9.81 -6.85
C LEU A 33 -8.55 -9.49 -5.36
N GLN A 34 -7.41 -9.69 -4.69
CA GLN A 34 -7.17 -9.17 -3.35
C GLN A 34 -7.68 -7.72 -3.31
N SER A 35 -8.63 -7.45 -2.42
CA SER A 35 -9.17 -6.12 -2.19
C SER A 35 -8.02 -5.15 -1.91
N ALA A 36 -8.10 -3.91 -2.42
CA ALA A 36 -7.07 -2.92 -2.13
C ALA A 36 -6.94 -2.73 -0.60
N PRO A 37 -5.71 -2.69 -0.06
CA PRO A 37 -5.52 -2.57 1.38
C PRO A 37 -5.97 -1.19 1.87
N SER A 38 -6.46 -1.11 3.10
CA SER A 38 -6.81 0.14 3.77
C SER A 38 -5.57 1.01 4.05
N LEU A 39 -5.79 2.31 4.27
CA LEU A 39 -4.72 3.21 4.72
C LEU A 39 -4.11 2.72 6.05
N LYS A 40 -4.93 2.16 6.93
CA LYS A 40 -4.49 1.58 8.20
C LYS A 40 -3.53 0.40 7.99
N GLU A 41 -3.78 -0.46 7.01
CA GLU A 41 -2.89 -1.56 6.65
C GLU A 41 -1.59 -1.06 6.03
N LEU A 42 -1.61 0.02 5.24
CA LEU A 42 -0.38 0.67 4.79
C LEU A 42 0.44 1.23 5.97
N VAL A 43 -0.20 1.87 6.94
CA VAL A 43 0.48 2.39 8.13
C VAL A 43 1.05 1.26 8.98
N LEU A 44 0.26 0.20 9.19
CA LEU A 44 0.72 -1.03 9.84
C LEU A 44 1.93 -1.61 9.10
N PHE A 45 1.89 -1.62 7.77
CA PHE A 45 2.97 -2.12 6.94
C PHE A 45 4.28 -1.37 7.16
N ILE A 46 4.21 -0.04 7.19
CA ILE A 46 5.41 0.80 7.32
C ILE A 46 5.90 0.87 8.77
N PHE A 47 5.02 0.95 9.77
CA PHE A 47 5.41 1.26 11.15
C PHE A 47 5.30 0.06 12.10
N GLY A 48 4.77 -1.09 11.65
CA GLY A 48 4.50 -2.24 12.51
C GLY A 48 3.35 -2.03 13.51
N GLN A 49 2.65 -0.89 13.41
CA GLN A 49 1.49 -0.55 14.25
C GLN A 49 0.54 0.35 13.46
N PRO A 50 -0.77 0.32 13.74
CA PRO A 50 -1.77 1.07 12.98
C PRO A 50 -1.87 2.54 13.42
N VAL A 51 -0.75 3.18 13.75
CA VAL A 51 -0.66 4.57 14.23
C VAL A 51 0.50 5.27 13.53
N LEU A 52 0.21 6.41 12.91
CA LEU A 52 1.22 7.25 12.27
C LEU A 52 1.95 8.07 13.34
N HIS A 53 3.19 7.69 13.66
CA HIS A 53 4.00 8.37 14.67
C HIS A 53 4.86 9.52 14.11
N MET A 54 5.20 9.44 12.82
CA MET A 54 6.04 10.43 12.13
C MET A 54 5.80 10.38 10.63
N GLU A 55 6.44 11.27 9.89
CA GLU A 55 6.44 11.27 8.43
C GLU A 55 7.01 9.96 7.86
N ILE A 56 6.38 9.45 6.79
CA ILE A 56 6.89 8.29 6.05
C ILE A 56 8.12 8.71 5.26
N LYS A 57 9.24 8.05 5.51
CA LYS A 57 10.47 8.27 4.76
C LYS A 57 10.52 7.32 3.57
N VAL A 58 10.77 7.84 2.38
CA VAL A 58 10.90 7.01 1.17
C VAL A 58 12.36 6.86 0.80
N LYS A 59 12.78 5.61 0.57
CA LYS A 59 14.06 5.27 -0.06
C LYS A 59 13.77 4.54 -1.37
N PHE A 60 14.72 4.54 -2.29
CA PHE A 60 14.63 3.74 -3.52
C PHE A 60 15.55 2.53 -3.45
N MET A 61 15.11 1.43 -4.04
CA MET A 61 15.87 0.18 -4.10
C MET A 61 15.76 -0.49 -5.47
N ASN A 62 16.73 -1.37 -5.73
CA ASN A 62 16.60 -2.38 -6.76
C ASN A 62 15.85 -3.57 -6.15
N GLY A 63 14.78 -4.00 -6.80
CA GLY A 63 13.90 -5.05 -6.30
C GLY A 63 12.58 -5.07 -7.05
N TYR A 64 11.67 -5.92 -6.60
CA TYR A 64 10.33 -6.04 -7.19
C TYR A 64 9.22 -5.66 -6.21
N PHE A 65 9.41 -5.88 -4.92
CA PHE A 65 8.44 -5.54 -3.88
C PHE A 65 8.93 -4.40 -3.01
N PRO A 66 8.03 -3.53 -2.55
CA PRO A 66 8.30 -2.57 -1.48
C PRO A 66 8.77 -3.28 -0.20
N ASP A 67 9.72 -2.67 0.50
CA ASP A 67 10.32 -3.23 1.72
C ASP A 67 10.24 -2.21 2.86
N PRO A 68 9.49 -2.49 3.95
CA PRO A 68 9.33 -1.58 5.06
C PRO A 68 10.48 -1.71 6.06
N ASP A 69 10.89 -0.58 6.61
CA ASP A 69 11.83 -0.46 7.72
C ASP A 69 11.13 0.30 8.85
N SER A 70 10.42 -0.48 9.68
CA SER A 70 9.50 0.02 10.70
C SER A 70 10.19 0.71 11.87
N CYS A 71 11.43 0.36 12.16
CA CYS A 71 12.23 1.05 13.17
C CYS A 71 12.45 2.53 12.82
N PHE A 72 12.45 2.89 11.54
CA PHE A 72 12.72 4.25 11.08
C PHE A 72 11.55 4.91 10.35
N GLY A 73 10.38 4.26 10.30
CA GLY A 73 9.22 4.75 9.56
C GLY A 73 9.51 4.93 8.08
N ARG A 74 10.31 4.02 7.51
CA ARG A 74 10.80 4.12 6.14
C ARG A 74 10.20 3.01 5.27
N VAL A 75 9.93 3.32 4.01
CA VAL A 75 9.63 2.32 2.99
C VAL A 75 10.61 2.45 1.83
N SER A 76 11.18 1.33 1.40
CA SER A 76 12.02 1.25 0.22
C SER A 76 11.17 0.86 -0.98
N LEU A 77 11.07 1.75 -1.97
CA LEU A 77 10.26 1.56 -3.16
C LEU A 77 11.10 1.09 -4.36
N PRO A 78 10.64 0.10 -5.13
CA PRO A 78 11.36 -0.36 -6.32
C PRO A 78 11.33 0.67 -7.45
N LEU A 79 12.47 0.87 -8.12
CA LEU A 79 12.58 1.73 -9.31
C LEU A 79 12.22 1.01 -10.62
N MET A 80 12.04 -0.30 -10.60
CA MET A 80 11.97 -1.14 -11.81
C MET A 80 10.57 -1.26 -12.40
N HIS A 81 9.53 -0.74 -11.72
CA HIS A 81 8.16 -0.80 -12.24
C HIS A 81 8.00 0.09 -13.47
N THR A 82 7.47 -0.49 -14.53
CA THR A 82 7.28 0.17 -15.83
C THR A 82 6.10 1.13 -15.86
N ASN A 83 5.13 0.94 -14.97
CA ASN A 83 3.90 1.73 -14.90
C ASN A 83 3.31 1.71 -13.48
N TYR A 84 2.32 2.57 -13.26
CA TYR A 84 1.64 2.72 -11.98
C TYR A 84 0.91 1.45 -11.53
N GLU A 85 0.26 0.73 -12.45
CA GLU A 85 -0.50 -0.49 -12.12
C GLU A 85 0.39 -1.59 -11.53
N HIS A 86 1.58 -1.82 -12.11
CA HIS A 86 2.55 -2.77 -11.57
C HIS A 86 3.05 -2.35 -10.19
N PHE A 87 3.23 -1.05 -9.96
CA PHE A 87 3.58 -0.51 -8.65
C PHE A 87 2.48 -0.78 -7.62
N CYS A 88 1.21 -0.51 -7.94
CA CYS A 88 0.07 -0.79 -7.05
C CYS A 88 -0.05 -2.27 -6.70
N LYS A 89 0.05 -3.16 -7.70
CA LYS A 89 0.02 -4.61 -7.47
C LYS A 89 1.12 -5.06 -6.52
N ALA A 90 2.35 -4.55 -6.71
CA ALA A 90 3.46 -4.88 -5.82
C ALA A 90 3.26 -4.33 -4.39
N MET A 91 2.70 -3.13 -4.24
CA MET A 91 2.31 -2.58 -2.92
C MET A 91 1.25 -3.43 -2.23
N ASN A 92 0.14 -3.76 -2.92
CA ASN A 92 -0.93 -4.58 -2.35
C ASN A 92 -0.38 -5.93 -1.88
N VAL A 93 0.36 -6.63 -2.74
CA VAL A 93 0.97 -7.92 -2.40
C VAL A 93 1.91 -7.80 -1.19
N ALA A 94 2.74 -6.76 -1.13
CA ALA A 94 3.67 -6.56 -0.02
C ALA A 94 2.94 -6.29 1.31
N ILE A 95 1.84 -5.53 1.28
CA ILE A 95 1.00 -5.24 2.46
C ILE A 95 0.27 -6.51 2.92
N ASP A 96 -0.36 -7.24 1.99
CA ASP A 96 -1.13 -8.44 2.32
C ASP A 96 -0.26 -9.56 2.86
N SER A 97 0.98 -9.69 2.35
CA SER A 97 1.92 -10.73 2.75
C SER A 97 2.38 -10.63 4.21
N GLN A 98 2.12 -9.50 4.90
CA GLN A 98 2.45 -9.36 6.32
C GLN A 98 1.67 -10.28 7.25
N HIS A 99 0.52 -10.80 6.80
CA HIS A 99 -0.37 -11.62 7.64
C HIS A 99 -0.12 -13.13 7.51
N VAL A 100 0.89 -13.56 6.73
CA VAL A 100 1.13 -14.97 6.37
C VAL A 100 2.26 -15.63 7.18
N LEU A 101 2.56 -15.15 8.39
CA LEU A 101 3.57 -15.75 9.29
C LEU A 101 2.99 -16.17 10.64
#